data_AF-A1S3F3-F1
#
_entry.id   AF-A1S3F3-F1
#
_cell.length_a   1.000
_cell.length_b   1.000
_cell.length_c   1.000
_cell.angle_alpha   90.00
_cell.angle_beta   90.00
_cell.angle_gamma   90.00
#
_symmetry.space_group_name_H-M   'P 1'
#
loop_
_entity.id
_entity.type
_entity.pdbx_description
1 polymer ?
#
loop_
_entity_poly.entity_id
_entity_poly.type
_entity_poly.pdbx_seq_one_letter_code
_entity_poly.pdbx_strand_id
1 'polypeptide(L)'
;MKQAQTGMSTVEYVLVLALVAIAAIGAFSFFGKTLRNQAAGISTELSGRDSQGNIDAAQGAADASSDVANRNYNLGNYNEGANKAAEGDSTGGGGTGGGGPVVD
;
A
#
# COMPACT_ATOMS: atom_id res chain seq x y z
N MET A 1 -19.82 -37.99 45.21
CA MET A 1 -19.98 -36.99 44.12
C MET A 1 -18.70 -37.02 43.32
N LYS A 2 -18.74 -37.57 42.10
CA LYS A 2 -17.55 -37.90 41.30
C LYS A 2 -17.09 -36.62 40.60
N GLN A 3 -15.94 -36.08 41.00
CA GLN A 3 -15.38 -34.89 40.37
C GLN A 3 -15.01 -35.25 38.93
N ALA A 4 -15.66 -34.60 37.97
CA ALA A 4 -15.25 -34.64 36.58
C ALA A 4 -14.02 -33.75 36.44
N GLN A 5 -12.85 -34.32 36.73
CA GLN A 5 -11.59 -33.75 36.31
C GLN A 5 -11.42 -34.12 34.83
N THR A 6 -12.08 -33.36 33.95
CA THR A 6 -11.80 -33.45 32.52
C THR A 6 -10.36 -33.00 32.32
N GLY A 7 -9.51 -33.95 31.92
CA GLY A 7 -8.10 -33.73 31.70
C GLY A 7 -7.88 -32.52 30.81
N MET A 8 -7.47 -31.42 31.45
CA MET A 8 -7.07 -30.17 30.84
C MET A 8 -5.80 -30.44 30.04
N SER A 9 -5.95 -30.76 28.75
CA SER A 9 -4.78 -31.10 27.94
C SER A 9 -3.94 -29.85 27.72
N THR A 10 -2.65 -29.91 28.05
CA THR A 10 -1.69 -28.81 27.79
C THR A 10 -1.66 -28.41 26.31
N VAL A 11 -2.00 -29.34 25.43
CA VAL A 11 -2.05 -29.14 23.98
C VAL A 11 -3.15 -28.15 23.57
N GLU A 12 -4.32 -28.18 24.20
CA GLU A 12 -5.41 -27.26 23.86
C GLU A 12 -5.02 -25.80 24.12
N TYR A 13 -4.35 -25.54 25.26
CA TYR A 13 -3.83 -24.21 25.58
C TYR A 13 -2.71 -23.78 24.62
N VAL A 14 -1.80 -24.68 24.28
CA VAL A 14 -0.72 -24.39 23.34
C VAL A 14 -1.26 -24.11 21.94
N LEU A 15 -2.31 -24.81 21.51
CA LEU A 15 -2.95 -24.59 20.22
C LEU A 15 -3.63 -23.22 20.15
N VAL A 16 -4.40 -22.83 21.16
CA VAL A 16 -5.03 -21.50 21.18
C VAL A 16 -3.97 -20.39 21.21
N LEU A 17 -2.91 -20.54 21.99
CA LEU A 17 -1.80 -19.58 22.02
C LEU A 17 -1.10 -19.45 20.66
N ALA A 18 -0.87 -20.56 19.96
CA ALA A 18 -0.27 -20.55 18.63
C ALA A 18 -1.14 -19.77 17.63
N LEU A 19 -2.46 -19.94 17.66
CA LEU A 19 -3.39 -19.21 16.80
C LEU A 19 -3.36 -17.70 17.06
N VAL A 20 -3.38 -17.29 18.34
CA VAL A 20 -3.31 -15.87 18.72
C VAL A 20 -1.96 -15.27 18.33
N ALA A 21 -0.85 -15.99 18.50
CA ALA A 21 0.47 -15.51 18.13
C ALA A 21 0.60 -15.25 16.62
N ILE A 22 0.09 -16.16 15.79
CA ILE A 22 0.07 -16.00 14.32
C ILE A 22 -0.79 -14.80 13.93
N ALA A 23 -1.98 -14.66 14.52
CA ALA A 23 -2.86 -13.51 14.30
C ALA A 23 -2.18 -12.19 14.70
N ALA A 24 -1.47 -12.17 15.83
CA ALA A 24 -0.75 -11.00 16.31
C ALA A 24 0.39 -10.60 15.37
N ILE A 25 1.18 -11.56 14.86
CA ILE A 25 2.22 -11.26 13.86
C ILE A 25 1.60 -10.58 12.63
N GLY A 26 0.45 -11.07 12.15
CA GLY A 26 -0.30 -10.46 11.05
C GLY A 26 -0.81 -9.05 11.39
N ALA A 27 -1.46 -8.89 12.54
CA ALA A 27 -2.02 -7.62 12.99
C ALA A 27 -0.94 -6.55 13.20
N PHE A 28 0.17 -6.88 13.87
CA PHE A 28 1.30 -5.96 14.04
C PHE A 28 1.99 -5.64 12.70
N SER A 29 2.07 -6.62 11.80
CA SER A 29 2.61 -6.41 10.45
C SER A 29 1.71 -5.52 9.59
N PHE A 30 0.40 -5.59 9.75
CA PHE A 30 -0.55 -4.80 8.98
C PHE A 30 -0.69 -3.38 9.56
N PHE A 31 -0.94 -3.29 10.87
CA PHE A 31 -1.05 -2.02 11.58
C PHE A 31 0.28 -1.24 11.54
N GLY A 32 1.43 -1.92 11.65
CA GLY A 32 2.74 -1.29 11.55
C GLY A 32 3.01 -0.66 10.18
N LYS A 33 2.57 -1.28 9.09
CA LYS A 33 2.65 -0.68 7.75
C LYS A 33 1.76 0.56 7.65
N THR A 34 0.51 0.47 8.11
CA THR A 34 -0.44 1.59 8.09
C THR A 34 0.05 2.78 8.92
N LEU A 35 0.48 2.52 10.15
CA LEU A 35 1.00 3.56 11.05
C LEU A 35 2.29 4.18 10.49
N ARG A 36 3.20 3.36 9.92
CA ARG A 36 4.41 3.85 9.25
C ARG A 36 4.08 4.69 8.02
N ASN A 37 3.10 4.30 7.22
CA ASN A 37 2.69 5.07 6.04
C ASN A 37 2.09 6.42 6.43
N GLN A 38 1.27 6.47 7.48
CA GLN A 38 0.74 7.74 8.01
C GLN A 38 1.84 8.60 8.64
N ALA A 39 2.76 8.01 9.41
CA ALA A 39 3.91 8.71 9.96
C ALA A 39 4.86 9.22 8.86
N ALA A 40 5.02 8.47 7.77
CA ALA A 40 5.78 8.91 6.61
C ALA A 40 5.08 10.08 5.90
N GLY A 41 3.76 10.07 5.77
CA GLY A 41 2.98 11.19 5.25
C GLY A 41 3.18 12.46 6.10
N ILE A 42 3.02 12.34 7.41
CA ILE A 42 3.23 13.45 8.36
C ILE A 42 4.69 13.91 8.35
N SER A 43 5.67 13.00 8.28
CA SER A 43 7.10 13.34 8.22
C SER A 43 7.48 14.01 6.90
N THR A 44 6.80 13.68 5.81
CA THR A 44 6.99 14.28 4.49
C THR A 44 6.47 15.71 4.51
N GLU A 45 5.24 15.90 5.01
CA GLU A 45 4.63 17.21 5.24
C GLU A 45 5.43 18.08 6.20
N LEU A 46 5.90 17.51 7.32
CA LEU A 46 6.76 18.19 8.29
C LEU A 46 8.15 18.55 7.72
N SER A 47 8.67 17.76 6.77
CA SER A 47 9.92 18.07 6.05
C SER A 47 9.77 19.17 4.99
N GLY A 48 8.56 19.73 4.84
CA GLY A 48 8.24 20.75 3.86
C GLY A 48 8.14 20.21 2.42
N ARG A 49 8.18 18.88 2.24
CA ARG A 49 7.82 18.23 0.99
C ARG A 49 6.31 18.03 1.04
N ASP A 50 5.59 18.92 0.36
CA ASP A 50 4.14 18.82 0.28
C ASP A 50 3.75 17.45 -0.29
N SER A 51 2.69 16.84 0.26
CA SER A 51 2.13 15.57 -0.22
C SER A 51 1.58 15.67 -1.64
N GLN A 52 1.66 16.87 -2.24
CA GLN A 52 1.38 17.20 -3.63
C GLN A 52 1.90 16.15 -4.61
N GLY A 53 3.12 15.63 -4.47
CA GLY A 53 3.63 14.59 -5.39
C GLY A 53 2.81 13.29 -5.37
N ASN A 54 2.28 12.89 -4.22
CA ASN A 54 1.42 11.71 -4.10
C ASN A 54 -0.01 12.01 -4.57
N ILE A 55 -0.47 13.25 -4.36
CA ILE A 55 -1.78 13.73 -4.82
C ILE A 55 -1.78 13.84 -6.34
N ASP A 56 -0.73 14.40 -6.94
CA ASP A 56 -0.57 14.55 -8.38
C ASP A 56 -0.44 13.18 -9.07
N ALA A 57 0.30 12.24 -8.45
CA ALA A 57 0.35 10.86 -8.92
C ALA A 57 -1.03 10.16 -8.84
N ALA A 58 -1.78 10.41 -7.76
CA ALA A 58 -3.13 9.88 -7.61
C ALA A 58 -4.12 10.51 -8.61
N GLN A 59 -3.99 11.81 -8.90
CA GLN A 59 -4.77 12.51 -9.93
C GLN A 59 -4.44 11.96 -11.32
N GLY A 60 -3.16 11.81 -11.66
CA GLY A 60 -2.74 11.25 -12.94
C GLY A 60 -3.26 9.82 -13.17
N ALA A 61 -3.24 8.98 -12.12
CA ALA A 61 -3.82 7.64 -12.20
C ALA A 61 -5.36 7.66 -12.34
N ALA A 62 -6.04 8.57 -11.64
CA ALA A 62 -7.49 8.73 -11.75
C ALA A 62 -7.90 9.23 -13.15
N ASP A 63 -7.17 10.21 -13.70
CA ASP A 63 -7.38 10.75 -15.03
C ASP A 63 -7.15 9.67 -16.09
N ALA A 64 -6.04 8.94 -16.03
CA ALA A 64 -5.75 7.83 -16.94
C ALA A 64 -6.84 6.75 -16.90
N SER A 65 -7.35 6.43 -15.71
CA SER A 65 -8.44 5.46 -15.52
C SER A 65 -9.77 5.97 -16.13
N SER A 66 -10.11 7.25 -15.92
CA SER A 66 -11.27 7.89 -16.56
C SER A 66 -11.17 7.86 -18.09
N ASP A 67 -9.95 8.09 -18.59
CA ASP A 67 -9.60 8.06 -20.01
C ASP A 67 -9.77 6.68 -20.64
N VAL A 68 -9.39 5.62 -19.91
CA VAL A 68 -9.61 4.23 -20.30
C VAL A 68 -11.10 3.89 -20.22
N ALA A 69 -11.80 4.31 -19.16
CA ALA A 69 -13.22 4.04 -18.97
C ALA A 69 -14.11 4.70 -20.04
N ASN A 70 -13.75 5.87 -20.53
CA ASN A 70 -14.48 6.58 -21.58
C ASN A 70 -14.18 6.05 -23.00
N ARG A 71 -13.23 5.11 -23.16
CA ARG A 71 -12.91 4.52 -24.46
C ARG A 71 -13.74 3.26 -24.71
N ASN A 72 -14.41 3.22 -25.86
CA ASN A 72 -15.17 2.04 -26.31
C ASN A 72 -14.23 1.02 -26.95
N TYR A 73 -13.81 0.03 -26.17
CA TYR A 73 -13.00 -1.08 -26.68
C TYR A 73 -13.88 -2.10 -27.40
N ASN A 74 -13.56 -2.35 -28.66
CA ASN A 74 -14.17 -3.40 -29.48
C ASN A 74 -13.16 -4.53 -29.71
N LEU A 75 -13.59 -5.65 -30.27
CA LEU A 75 -12.72 -6.82 -30.52
C LEU A 75 -11.48 -6.50 -31.37
N GLY A 76 -11.49 -5.42 -32.16
CA GLY A 76 -10.34 -4.93 -32.92
C GLY A 76 -9.27 -4.21 -32.08
N ASN A 77 -9.64 -3.66 -30.92
CA ASN A 77 -8.77 -2.80 -30.09
C ASN A 77 -8.68 -3.30 -28.63
N TYR A 78 -9.07 -4.56 -28.38
CA TYR A 78 -9.04 -5.18 -27.05
C TYR A 78 -7.64 -5.12 -26.40
N ASN A 79 -6.59 -5.25 -27.21
CA ASN A 79 -5.20 -5.18 -26.75
C ASN A 79 -4.79 -3.77 -26.26
N GLU A 80 -5.39 -2.71 -26.80
CA GLU A 80 -5.09 -1.32 -26.39
C GLU A 80 -5.68 -0.99 -25.02
N GLY A 81 -6.89 -1.47 -24.73
CA GLY A 81 -7.52 -1.30 -23.41
C GLY A 81 -6.82 -2.08 -22.31
N ALA A 82 -6.41 -3.31 -22.62
CA ALA A 82 -5.67 -4.16 -21.69
C ALA A 82 -4.29 -3.57 -21.34
N ASN A 83 -3.56 -3.04 -22.33
CA ASN A 83 -2.23 -2.46 -22.09
C ASN A 83 -2.30 -1.10 -21.38
N LYS A 84 -3.26 -0.24 -21.73
CA LYS A 84 -3.43 1.08 -21.09
C LYS A 84 -3.84 0.99 -19.61
N ALA A 85 -4.65 0.00 -19.24
CA ALA A 85 -5.02 -0.22 -17.84
C ALA A 85 -3.88 -0.81 -16.98
N ALA A 86 -2.89 -1.45 -17.61
CA ALA A 86 -1.73 -2.04 -16.96
C ALA A 86 -0.53 -1.09 -16.86
N GLU A 87 -0.49 -0.04 -17.68
CA GLU A 87 0.45 1.09 -17.57
C GLU A 87 0.06 2.00 -16.40
N GLY A 88 0.13 1.46 -15.17
CA GLY A 88 0.33 2.29 -13.99
C GLY A 88 1.68 2.97 -14.16
N ASP A 89 1.66 4.27 -14.45
CA ASP A 89 2.84 5.08 -14.72
C ASP A 89 3.93 4.83 -13.67
N SER A 90 4.95 4.10 -14.11
CA SER A 90 6.22 3.95 -13.42
C SER A 90 7.20 5.01 -13.92
N THR A 91 6.72 6.25 -14.11
CA THR A 91 7.59 7.43 -14.09
C THR A 91 7.94 7.71 -12.63
N GLY A 92 8.78 6.83 -12.07
CA GLY A 92 9.64 7.21 -10.97
C GLY A 92 10.47 8.39 -11.45
N GLY A 93 10.22 9.58 -10.88
CA GLY A 93 11.00 10.78 -11.11
C GLY A 93 12.47 10.53 -10.76
N GLY A 94 13.23 10.09 -11.75
CA GLY A 94 14.69 10.04 -11.73
C GLY A 94 15.22 11.45 -11.58
N GLY A 95 16.03 11.67 -10.54
CA GLY A 95 16.48 13.00 -10.14
C GLY A 95 17.29 13.75 -11.19
N THR A 96 17.20 15.07 -11.12
CA THR A 96 18.20 15.98 -11.67
C THR A 96 18.77 16.78 -10.51
N GLY A 97 19.97 16.36 -10.08
CA GLY A 97 20.81 17.16 -9.20
C GLY A 97 21.42 18.37 -9.91
N GLY A 98 21.89 19.31 -9.10
CA GLY A 98 22.93 20.27 -9.49
C GLY A 98 22.43 21.57 -10.10
N GLY A 99 22.14 22.55 -9.23
CA GLY A 99 21.89 23.93 -9.65
C GLY A 99 22.06 24.90 -8.47
N GLY A 100 23.21 24.87 -7.79
CA GLY A 100 23.57 25.95 -6.87
C GLY A 100 23.87 27.23 -7.66
N PRO A 101 23.52 28.43 -7.13
CA PRO A 101 23.69 29.67 -7.87
C PRO A 101 25.16 29.97 -8.12
N VAL A 102 25.51 30.26 -9.38
CA VAL A 102 26.79 30.85 -9.75
C VAL A 102 26.82 32.30 -9.30
N VAL A 103 27.85 32.65 -8.53
CA VAL A 103 28.14 33.99 -8.05
C VAL A 103 28.99 34.67 -9.11
N ASP A 104 28.57 35.84 -9.60
CA ASP A 104 29.42 36.80 -10.31
C ASP A 104 29.42 38.11 -9.50
#